data_AF-A0A661WNG2-F1
#
_entry.id   AF-A0A661WNG2-F1
#
_cell.length_a   1.000
_cell.length_b   1.000
_cell.length_c   1.000
_cell.angle_alpha   90.00
_cell.angle_beta   90.00
_cell.angle_gamma   90.00
#
_symmetry.space_group_name_H-M   'P 1'
#
loop_
_entity.id
_entity.type
_entity.pdbx_description
1 polymer ?
#
loop_
_entity_poly.entity_id
_entity_poly.type
_entity_poly.pdbx_seq_one_letter_code
_entity_poly.pdbx_strand_id
1 'polypeptide(L)'
;MRQKENSRRNPRRLQSLICSIALLVLISLACNLPSTLPINTPDVPGSYVETSVAETLAAVEVQQLPEGTASGLEGTPPPGETSSQTLTPTSDPSADALARIHLSENTNCRTGQGTSFERLIILLKGEEAEVVGVDTTGNYWYIRRPDQPSGFCWLWAEYATPTGPYQFLPVYTPIPTATPGFEFELTYHSNIGFCGGFYVTQYRINNTGSFTLESWKTTSIDHTGGSDPLPNIQDKFYDKTGCALVGEKSKLTPGEAYFVSAMFTNNPTGHDITVTVQICTEDGLGGECIAQKIRHTP
;
A
#
# COMPACT_ATOMS: atom_id res chain seq x y z
N MET A 1 -76.52 -56.45 -1.58
CA MET A 1 -75.58 -56.24 -0.45
C MET A 1 -74.62 -55.11 -0.82
N ARG A 2 -74.72 -53.94 -0.16
CA ARG A 2 -73.65 -52.92 -0.09
C ARG A 2 -74.00 -51.98 1.07
N GLN A 3 -73.25 -52.09 2.16
CA GLN A 3 -73.36 -51.18 3.30
C GLN A 3 -72.73 -49.83 2.96
N LYS A 4 -73.41 -48.74 3.34
CA LYS A 4 -72.90 -47.37 3.37
C LYS A 4 -72.30 -47.14 4.76
N GLU A 5 -70.98 -47.05 4.85
CA GLU A 5 -70.26 -46.74 6.09
C GLU A 5 -70.07 -45.22 6.22
N ASN A 6 -70.83 -44.62 7.15
CA ASN A 6 -70.75 -43.20 7.48
C ASN A 6 -69.59 -42.97 8.46
N SER A 7 -68.49 -42.39 7.99
CA SER A 7 -67.35 -41.98 8.81
C SER A 7 -67.72 -40.76 9.67
N ARG A 8 -68.02 -40.98 10.95
CA ARG A 8 -68.19 -39.91 11.95
C ARG A 8 -66.81 -39.32 12.28
N ARG A 9 -66.50 -38.16 11.72
CA ARG A 9 -65.29 -37.38 12.03
C ARG A 9 -65.37 -36.90 13.49
N ASN A 10 -64.44 -37.36 14.32
CA ASN A 10 -64.42 -37.09 15.76
C ASN A 10 -64.05 -35.61 16.02
N PRO A 11 -64.95 -34.77 16.58
CA PRO A 11 -64.75 -33.33 16.70
C PRO A 11 -63.52 -32.95 17.54
N ARG A 12 -63.11 -33.83 18.46
CA ARG A 12 -61.90 -33.63 19.27
C ARG A 12 -60.59 -33.68 18.48
N ARG A 13 -60.53 -34.50 17.42
CA ARG A 13 -59.35 -34.58 16.53
C ARG A 13 -59.26 -33.36 15.61
N LEU A 14 -60.40 -32.86 15.13
CA LEU A 14 -60.44 -31.65 14.32
C LEU A 14 -60.07 -30.42 15.16
N GLN A 15 -60.56 -30.33 16.40
CA GLN A 15 -60.22 -29.24 17.32
C GLN A 15 -58.74 -29.25 17.72
N SER A 16 -58.16 -30.43 17.97
CA SER A 16 -56.72 -30.57 18.22
C SER A 16 -55.89 -30.12 17.00
N LEU A 17 -56.30 -30.49 15.78
CA LEU A 17 -55.60 -30.10 14.56
C LEU A 17 -55.67 -28.58 14.32
N ILE A 18 -56.83 -27.97 14.57
CA ILE A 18 -57.02 -26.52 14.45
C ILE A 18 -56.15 -25.77 15.48
N CYS A 19 -56.08 -26.25 16.72
CA CYS A 19 -55.20 -25.65 17.74
C CYS A 19 -53.72 -25.77 17.37
N SER A 20 -53.28 -26.91 16.83
CA SER A 20 -51.88 -27.10 16.40
C SER A 20 -51.51 -26.17 15.24
N ILE A 21 -52.41 -25.99 14.26
CA ILE A 21 -52.18 -25.09 13.13
C ILE A 21 -52.19 -23.62 13.61
N ALA A 22 -53.10 -23.24 14.50
CA ALA A 22 -53.14 -21.89 15.05
C ALA A 22 -51.86 -21.54 15.84
N LEU A 23 -51.30 -22.50 16.59
CA LEU A 23 -50.05 -22.33 17.33
C LEU A 23 -48.85 -22.17 16.39
N LEU A 24 -48.79 -22.93 15.29
CA LEU A 24 -47.75 -22.82 14.25
C LEU A 24 -47.80 -21.47 13.53
N VAL A 25 -49.00 -20.94 13.25
CA VAL A 25 -49.15 -19.60 12.64
C VAL A 25 -48.70 -18.50 13.61
N LEU A 26 -49.03 -18.59 14.90
CA LEU A 26 -48.61 -17.61 15.91
C LEU A 26 -47.07 -17.54 16.08
N ILE A 27 -46.37 -18.66 15.99
CA ILE A 27 -44.90 -18.69 16.07
C ILE A 27 -44.26 -18.05 14.83
N SER A 28 -44.88 -18.18 13.65
CA SER A 28 -44.36 -17.59 12.41
C SER A 28 -44.45 -16.05 12.34
N LEU A 29 -45.29 -15.42 13.15
CA LEU A 29 -45.40 -13.95 13.22
C LEU A 29 -44.39 -13.30 14.18
N ALA A 30 -43.69 -14.07 15.01
CA ALA A 30 -42.75 -13.53 16.01
C ALA A 30 -41.39 -13.10 15.44
N CYS A 31 -41.10 -13.39 14.17
CA CYS A 31 -39.81 -13.09 13.54
C CYS A 31 -39.75 -11.73 12.79
N ASN A 32 -40.78 -10.90 12.87
CA ASN A 32 -40.81 -9.58 12.21
C ASN A 32 -40.95 -8.40 13.20
N LEU A 33 -40.37 -8.50 14.40
CA LEU A 33 -40.27 -7.35 15.30
C LEU A 33 -39.00 -6.54 14.99
N PRO A 34 -39.11 -5.29 14.47
CA PRO A 34 -37.97 -4.39 14.42
C PRO A 34 -37.57 -4.04 15.85
N SER A 35 -36.40 -4.50 16.27
CA SER A 35 -35.80 -4.09 17.55
C SER A 35 -35.10 -2.75 17.35
N THR A 36 -35.85 -1.66 17.48
CA THR A 36 -35.29 -0.31 17.62
C THR A 36 -35.71 0.27 18.96
N LEU A 37 -34.81 0.19 19.94
CA LEU A 37 -34.86 1.07 21.11
C LEU A 37 -34.04 2.33 20.79
N PRO A 38 -34.55 3.54 21.05
CA PRO A 38 -33.83 4.77 20.81
C PRO A 38 -32.75 4.99 21.89
N ILE A 39 -31.49 5.05 21.48
CA ILE A 39 -30.42 5.70 22.24
C ILE A 39 -30.43 7.18 21.81
N ASN A 40 -30.76 8.05 22.76
CA ASN A 40 -30.59 9.49 22.64
C ASN A 40 -29.11 9.85 22.81
N THR A 41 -28.46 10.33 21.75
CA THR A 41 -27.30 11.24 21.80
C THR A 41 -27.23 12.08 20.51
N PRO A 42 -26.69 13.31 20.55
CA PRO A 42 -27.14 14.44 19.75
C PRO A 42 -26.40 14.69 18.43
N ASP A 43 -27.16 15.22 17.46
CA ASP A 43 -26.83 16.13 16.34
C ASP A 43 -25.47 16.02 15.62
N VAL A 44 -25.47 15.52 14.37
CA VAL A 44 -24.91 16.20 13.16
C VAL A 44 -25.64 15.67 11.90
N PRO A 45 -26.08 16.53 10.96
CA PRO A 45 -26.93 16.15 9.82
C PRO A 45 -26.14 15.72 8.57
N GLY A 46 -26.79 14.90 7.73
CA GLY A 46 -26.69 15.05 6.26
C GLY A 46 -26.02 13.93 5.49
N SER A 47 -26.73 12.82 5.35
CA SER A 47 -26.50 11.74 4.39
C SER A 47 -26.62 12.25 2.93
N TYR A 48 -25.53 12.07 2.18
CA TYR A 48 -25.45 11.59 0.78
C TYR A 48 -26.77 11.56 -0.02
N VAL A 49 -26.79 12.36 -1.10
CA VAL A 49 -27.64 12.17 -2.28
C VAL A 49 -26.72 12.18 -3.49
N GLU A 50 -26.84 11.13 -4.30
CA GLU A 50 -26.20 10.94 -5.60
C GLU A 50 -26.50 12.09 -6.57
N THR A 51 -25.52 12.53 -7.35
CA THR A 51 -25.77 13.06 -8.70
C THR A 51 -24.56 12.82 -9.60
N SER A 52 -24.90 12.35 -10.80
CA SER A 52 -24.09 11.82 -11.89
C SER A 52 -23.11 12.79 -12.55
N VAL A 53 -22.06 12.16 -13.06
CA VAL A 53 -20.98 12.60 -13.96
C VAL A 53 -21.47 13.37 -15.21
N ALA A 54 -20.71 14.40 -15.59
CA ALA A 54 -20.47 14.77 -16.99
C ALA A 54 -19.19 15.62 -17.10
N GLU A 55 -18.05 15.01 -17.46
CA GLU A 55 -16.88 15.74 -17.98
C GLU A 55 -16.57 15.26 -19.40
N THR A 56 -16.44 16.26 -20.27
CA THR A 56 -16.27 16.13 -21.73
C THR A 56 -14.78 15.99 -22.06
N LEU A 57 -14.46 14.99 -22.87
CA LEU A 57 -13.15 14.74 -23.48
C LEU A 57 -12.74 15.88 -24.42
N ALA A 58 -11.48 16.29 -24.36
CA ALA A 58 -10.77 16.85 -25.51
C ALA A 58 -9.38 16.21 -25.59
N ALA A 59 -9.17 15.47 -26.68
CA ALA A 59 -7.91 14.85 -27.07
C ALA A 59 -6.97 15.89 -27.69
N VAL A 60 -5.66 15.72 -27.48
CA VAL A 60 -4.62 16.30 -28.35
C VAL A 60 -3.67 15.18 -28.79
N GLU A 61 -3.36 15.26 -30.07
CA GLU A 61 -2.79 14.30 -30.99
C GLU A 61 -1.25 14.21 -30.92
N VAL A 62 -0.79 12.95 -31.05
CA VAL A 62 0.45 12.38 -31.59
C VAL A 62 1.59 13.33 -32.00
N GLN A 63 2.80 13.03 -31.49
CA GLN A 63 4.04 13.04 -32.30
C GLN A 63 4.87 11.78 -32.05
N GLN A 64 5.56 11.35 -33.10
CA GLN A 64 6.10 10.00 -33.34
C GLN A 64 7.64 9.99 -33.45
N LEU A 65 8.22 8.79 -33.18
CA LEU A 65 9.53 8.22 -33.58
C LEU A 65 10.78 8.60 -32.75
N PRO A 66 11.89 7.79 -32.75
CA PRO A 66 12.15 6.46 -33.34
C PRO A 66 12.67 5.36 -32.38
N GLU A 67 12.66 4.14 -32.94
CA GLU A 67 13.42 2.93 -32.58
C GLU A 67 14.92 3.16 -32.31
N GLY A 68 15.48 2.33 -31.40
CA GLY A 68 16.92 2.19 -31.19
C GLY A 68 17.27 1.04 -30.24
N THR A 69 17.39 -0.16 -30.81
CA THR A 69 18.29 -1.30 -30.49
C THR A 69 19.12 -1.26 -29.19
N ALA A 70 19.00 -2.31 -28.36
CA ALA A 70 20.05 -3.32 -28.11
C ALA A 70 19.79 -4.10 -26.81
N SER A 71 19.63 -5.41 -26.96
CA SER A 71 19.70 -6.41 -25.89
C SER A 71 21.14 -6.53 -25.41
N GLY A 72 21.35 -6.45 -24.09
CA GLY A 72 22.61 -6.78 -23.42
C GLY A 72 22.30 -7.43 -22.07
N LEU A 73 22.46 -8.76 -22.02
CA LEU A 73 22.57 -9.53 -20.79
C LEU A 73 23.76 -9.01 -19.97
N GLU A 74 23.63 -8.93 -18.64
CA GLU A 74 24.53 -9.57 -17.66
C GLU A 74 24.48 -8.85 -16.29
N GLY A 75 24.51 -9.63 -15.21
CA GLY A 75 24.95 -9.16 -13.90
C GLY A 75 23.90 -9.17 -12.80
N THR A 76 23.69 -10.34 -12.19
CA THR A 76 23.24 -10.44 -10.79
C THR A 76 24.14 -9.60 -9.88
N PRO A 77 23.60 -8.68 -9.04
CA PRO A 77 24.32 -8.23 -7.86
C PRO A 77 23.98 -9.12 -6.65
N PRO A 78 24.97 -9.46 -5.81
CA PRO A 78 24.80 -10.25 -4.60
C PRO A 78 24.15 -9.42 -3.47
N PRO A 79 23.58 -10.06 -2.44
CA PRO A 79 22.99 -9.35 -1.30
C PRO A 79 24.07 -8.90 -0.31
N GLY A 80 24.07 -7.61 0.04
CA GLY A 80 24.81 -7.10 1.19
C GLY A 80 25.32 -5.67 1.02
N GLU A 81 24.44 -4.67 1.03
CA GLU A 81 24.88 -3.29 1.17
C GLU A 81 24.96 -2.90 2.65
N THR A 82 26.21 -2.79 3.09
CA THR A 82 26.61 -2.12 4.32
C THR A 82 26.31 -0.63 4.15
N SER A 83 25.48 -0.07 5.04
CA SER A 83 25.16 1.37 5.13
C SER A 83 26.44 2.21 5.15
N SER A 84 26.81 2.82 4.03
CA SER A 84 27.98 3.71 3.93
C SER A 84 27.53 5.13 3.58
N GLN A 85 27.93 6.10 4.39
CA GLN A 85 27.70 7.52 4.15
C GLN A 85 28.58 7.98 2.98
N THR A 86 27.99 8.72 2.03
CA THR A 86 28.70 9.22 0.84
C THR A 86 29.17 10.65 1.08
N LEU A 87 30.48 10.86 0.97
CA LEU A 87 31.11 12.18 0.99
C LEU A 87 31.07 12.81 -0.41
N THR A 88 30.51 14.02 -0.53
CA THR A 88 30.61 14.79 -1.77
C THR A 88 31.62 15.91 -1.56
N PRO A 89 32.81 15.89 -2.20
CA PRO A 89 33.79 16.95 -2.05
C PRO A 89 33.41 18.16 -2.93
N THR A 90 33.34 19.34 -2.33
CA THR A 90 33.35 20.61 -3.06
C THR A 90 34.78 21.14 -3.04
N SER A 91 35.49 21.08 -4.17
CA SER A 91 36.89 21.45 -4.27
C SER A 91 37.09 22.94 -4.56
N ASP A 92 37.80 23.65 -3.68
CA ASP A 92 38.67 24.78 -4.03
C ASP A 92 39.93 24.72 -3.14
N PRO A 93 41.16 24.64 -3.68
CA PRO A 93 42.37 24.52 -2.88
C PRO A 93 42.95 25.91 -2.59
N SER A 94 42.78 26.40 -1.36
CA SER A 94 43.72 27.38 -0.81
C SER A 94 43.84 27.27 0.70
N ALA A 95 45.11 27.14 1.11
CA ALA A 95 45.67 27.09 2.45
C ALA A 95 45.59 25.73 3.18
N ASP A 96 46.78 25.29 3.59
CA ASP A 96 47.18 24.23 4.52
C ASP A 96 46.53 24.32 5.94
N ALA A 97 45.37 24.96 6.05
CA ALA A 97 44.65 25.22 7.27
C ALA A 97 43.50 24.24 7.42
N LEU A 98 43.55 23.40 8.46
CA LEU A 98 42.42 22.55 8.83
C LEU A 98 41.27 23.41 9.38
N ALA A 99 40.04 23.07 9.01
CA ALA A 99 38.86 23.63 9.68
C ALA A 99 38.83 23.14 11.13
N ARG A 100 38.67 24.07 12.08
CA ARG A 100 38.61 23.75 13.51
C ARG A 100 37.38 24.38 14.15
N ILE A 101 36.96 23.84 15.28
CA ILE A 101 35.98 24.44 16.17
C ILE A 101 36.59 24.76 17.52
N HIS A 102 36.11 25.83 18.15
CA HIS A 102 36.42 26.20 19.51
C HIS A 102 35.16 26.14 20.38
N LEU A 103 35.25 25.52 21.55
CA LEU A 103 34.07 25.24 22.39
C LEU A 103 33.84 26.29 23.47
N SER A 104 32.65 26.89 23.47
CA SER A 104 32.21 27.84 24.50
C SER A 104 31.71 27.14 25.78
N GLU A 105 31.25 25.90 25.68
CA GLU A 105 30.73 25.07 26.78
C GLU A 105 31.07 23.58 26.55
N ASN A 106 30.92 22.75 27.59
CA ASN A 106 31.12 21.31 27.47
C ASN A 106 30.07 20.69 26.53
N THR A 107 30.49 19.81 25.63
CA THR A 107 29.58 19.14 24.69
C THR A 107 29.97 17.68 24.47
N ASN A 108 28.97 16.86 24.09
CA ASN A 108 29.16 15.42 23.93
C ASN A 108 29.43 15.11 22.47
N CYS A 109 30.45 14.29 22.20
CA CYS A 109 30.67 13.71 20.89
C CYS A 109 30.05 12.30 20.83
N ARG A 110 29.21 12.06 19.83
CA ARG A 110 28.34 10.87 19.74
C ARG A 110 28.51 10.08 18.44
N THR A 111 28.01 8.85 18.42
CA THR A 111 28.00 7.99 17.22
C THR A 111 27.07 8.49 16.11
N GLY A 112 26.12 9.37 16.42
CA GLY A 112 25.20 10.00 15.49
C GLY A 112 24.68 11.35 15.99
N GLN A 113 23.84 12.00 15.20
CA GLN A 113 23.31 13.34 15.46
C GLN A 113 22.16 13.28 16.46
N GLY A 114 22.31 13.93 17.61
CA GLY A 114 21.26 13.99 18.64
C GLY A 114 21.54 13.13 19.87
N THR A 115 20.69 13.29 20.88
CA THR A 115 20.92 12.76 22.23
C THR A 115 20.64 11.26 22.37
N SER A 116 19.91 10.66 21.42
CA SER A 116 19.60 9.22 21.37
C SER A 116 20.81 8.35 21.01
N PHE A 117 21.82 8.93 20.35
CA PHE A 117 23.03 8.21 19.95
C PHE A 117 24.02 8.07 21.10
N GLU A 118 24.79 6.99 21.11
CA GLU A 118 25.78 6.71 22.16
C GLU A 118 26.84 7.82 22.23
N ARG A 119 27.19 8.22 23.45
CA ARG A 119 28.28 9.18 23.70
C ARG A 119 29.61 8.45 23.72
N LEU A 120 30.51 8.86 22.84
CA LEU A 120 31.88 8.37 22.77
C LEU A 120 32.79 9.14 23.72
N ILE A 121 32.76 10.48 23.67
CA ILE A 121 33.58 11.36 24.52
C ILE A 121 32.82 12.64 24.90
N ILE A 122 33.39 13.37 25.84
CA ILE A 122 32.99 14.75 26.19
C ILE A 122 34.16 15.65 25.80
N LEU A 123 33.89 16.70 25.03
CA LEU A 123 34.86 17.77 24.83
C LEU A 123 34.54 18.90 25.81
N LEU A 124 35.56 19.40 26.48
CA LEU A 124 35.44 20.41 27.52
C LEU A 124 35.46 21.82 26.94
N LYS A 125 34.90 22.76 27.68
CA LYS A 125 34.96 24.19 27.38
C LYS A 125 36.40 24.64 27.15
N GLY A 126 36.61 25.40 26.08
CA GLY A 126 37.90 25.91 25.64
C GLY A 126 38.72 24.94 24.80
N GLU A 127 38.30 23.68 24.67
CA GLU A 127 38.96 22.74 23.75
C GLU A 127 38.66 23.05 22.29
N GLU A 128 39.52 22.51 21.43
CA GLU A 128 39.40 22.62 19.99
C GLU A 128 39.44 21.24 19.34
N ALA A 129 38.76 21.10 18.19
CA ALA A 129 38.78 19.88 17.40
C ALA A 129 38.84 20.17 15.89
N GLU A 130 39.48 19.27 15.14
CA GLU A 130 39.45 19.25 13.68
C GLU A 130 38.05 18.85 13.21
N VAL A 131 37.47 19.67 12.34
CA VAL A 131 36.19 19.39 11.70
C VAL A 131 36.46 18.84 10.31
N VAL A 132 35.79 17.74 9.98
CA VAL A 132 35.92 17.04 8.70
C VAL A 132 34.60 16.99 7.92
N GLY A 133 33.51 17.50 8.49
CA GLY A 133 32.22 17.62 7.81
C GLY A 133 31.17 18.33 8.67
N VAL A 134 30.03 18.63 8.05
CA VAL A 134 28.86 19.23 8.70
C VAL A 134 27.60 18.50 8.25
N ASP A 135 26.56 18.44 9.07
CA ASP A 135 25.28 17.89 8.64
C ASP A 135 24.52 18.84 7.68
N THR A 136 23.45 18.34 7.07
CA THR A 136 22.63 19.12 6.13
C THR A 136 21.95 20.35 6.74
N THR A 137 21.77 20.38 8.06
CA THR A 137 21.12 21.49 8.76
C THR A 137 22.10 22.49 9.34
N GLY A 138 23.40 22.18 9.38
CA GLY A 138 24.42 22.99 10.03
C GLY A 138 24.42 22.91 11.57
N ASN A 139 23.57 22.06 12.15
CA ASN A 139 23.41 21.92 13.60
C ASN A 139 24.41 20.94 14.23
N TYR A 140 25.13 20.16 13.43
CA TYR A 140 26.09 19.18 13.90
C TYR A 140 27.39 19.21 13.08
N TRP A 141 28.51 19.21 13.80
CA TRP A 141 29.84 19.03 13.24
C TRP A 141 30.24 17.56 13.28
N TYR A 142 30.84 17.06 12.20
CA TYR A 142 31.53 15.78 12.19
C TYR A 142 33.01 16.04 12.42
N ILE A 143 33.53 15.60 13.57
CA ILE A 143 34.88 15.92 14.03
C ILE A 143 35.76 14.69 14.10
N ARG A 144 37.07 14.87 13.91
CA ARG A 144 38.06 13.86 14.28
C ARG A 144 38.16 13.82 15.80
N ARG A 145 38.12 12.61 16.37
CA ARG A 145 38.21 12.40 17.81
C ARG A 145 39.61 12.78 18.33
N PRO A 146 39.73 13.69 19.31
CA PRO A 146 41.02 14.04 19.90
C PRO A 146 41.68 12.88 20.65
N ASP A 147 40.89 11.97 21.24
CA ASP A 147 41.35 10.81 22.00
C ASP A 147 41.73 9.61 21.11
N GLN A 148 41.13 9.54 19.92
CA GLN A 148 41.38 8.49 18.93
C GLN A 148 41.39 9.11 17.52
N PRO A 149 42.57 9.52 16.98
CA PRO A 149 42.65 10.25 15.71
C PRO A 149 42.12 9.50 14.48
N SER A 150 42.01 8.16 14.54
CA SER A 150 41.36 7.35 13.50
C SER A 150 39.83 7.27 13.64
N GLY A 151 39.29 7.73 14.77
CA GLY A 151 37.88 7.78 15.06
C GLY A 151 37.28 9.16 14.77
N PHE A 152 35.98 9.16 14.56
CA PHE A 152 35.19 10.36 14.29
C PHE A 152 33.90 10.31 15.09
N CYS A 153 33.27 11.46 15.30
CA CYS A 153 32.02 11.55 16.01
C CYS A 153 31.27 12.85 15.71
N TRP A 154 29.98 12.86 16.04
CA TRP A 154 29.07 13.98 15.85
C TRP A 154 29.03 14.86 17.09
N LEU A 155 29.23 16.16 16.89
CA LEU A 155 29.24 17.18 17.93
C LEU A 155 28.16 18.22 17.65
N TRP A 156 27.43 18.61 18.69
CA TRP A 156 26.41 19.65 18.55
C TRP A 156 27.04 21.03 18.30
N ALA A 157 26.56 21.75 17.29
CA ALA A 157 27.17 23.00 16.81
C ALA A 157 26.89 24.22 17.70
N GLU A 158 25.84 24.19 18.52
CA GLU A 158 25.38 25.32 19.36
C GLU A 158 26.52 25.96 20.19
N TYR A 159 27.47 25.14 20.67
CA TYR A 159 28.58 25.61 21.50
C TYR A 159 29.92 25.68 20.76
N ALA A 160 29.92 25.46 19.44
CA ALA A 160 31.12 25.34 18.64
C ALA A 160 31.27 26.52 17.68
N THR A 161 32.31 27.33 17.86
CA THR A 161 32.66 28.42 16.95
C THR A 161 33.66 27.93 15.91
N PRO A 162 33.30 27.83 14.62
CA PRO A 162 34.20 27.33 13.59
C PRO A 162 35.23 28.39 13.16
N THR A 163 36.42 27.93 12.78
CA THR A 163 37.55 28.72 12.28
C THR A 163 38.23 27.99 11.12
N GLY A 164 38.97 28.72 10.29
CA GLY A 164 39.59 28.16 9.09
C GLY A 164 38.59 27.94 7.95
N PRO A 165 38.89 27.07 6.97
CA PRO A 165 38.11 26.90 5.74
C PRO A 165 36.86 26.01 5.93
N TYR A 166 36.09 26.21 7.00
CA TYR A 166 34.93 25.36 7.32
C TYR A 166 33.79 25.44 6.29
N GLN A 167 33.72 26.51 5.49
CA GLN A 167 32.73 26.68 4.42
C GLN A 167 32.90 25.69 3.27
N PHE A 168 34.06 25.03 3.17
CA PHE A 168 34.37 24.04 2.13
C PHE A 168 34.28 22.60 2.64
N LEU A 169 33.77 22.41 3.86
CA LEU A 169 33.62 21.07 4.42
C LEU A 169 32.57 20.26 3.67
N PRO A 170 32.79 18.95 3.49
CA PRO A 170 31.75 18.05 2.98
C PRO A 170 30.50 18.11 3.86
N VAL A 171 29.34 18.19 3.20
CA VAL A 171 28.04 18.04 3.86
C VAL A 171 27.69 16.56 3.93
N TYR A 172 27.51 16.04 5.13
CA TYR A 172 27.06 14.68 5.39
C TYR A 172 25.54 14.63 5.33
N THR A 173 25.02 13.98 4.30
CA THR A 173 23.60 13.66 4.19
C THR A 173 23.31 12.36 4.94
N PRO A 174 22.25 12.31 5.77
CA PRO A 174 21.76 11.01 6.20
C PRO A 174 21.38 10.22 4.95
N ILE A 175 21.77 8.94 4.90
CA ILE A 175 21.31 8.03 3.85
C ILE A 175 19.78 8.01 3.96
N PRO A 176 19.03 8.17 2.85
CA PRO A 176 17.58 7.98 2.89
C PRO A 176 17.32 6.59 3.46
N THR A 177 16.66 6.54 4.62
CA THR A 177 16.13 5.28 5.12
C THR A 177 15.06 4.85 4.13
N ALA A 178 15.09 3.59 3.68
CA ALA A 178 14.04 3.08 2.80
C ALA A 178 12.69 3.30 3.48
N THR A 179 11.89 4.21 2.94
CA THR A 179 10.52 4.41 3.41
C THR A 179 9.73 3.16 3.03
N PRO A 180 9.07 2.47 3.98
CA PRO A 180 8.15 1.38 3.65
C PRO A 180 7.15 1.87 2.61
N GLY A 181 7.27 1.36 1.39
CA GLY A 181 6.45 1.79 0.25
C GLY A 181 5.20 0.92 0.12
N PHE A 182 4.09 1.54 -0.28
CA PHE A 182 2.90 0.83 -0.71
C PHE A 182 2.95 0.66 -2.23
N GLU A 183 3.49 -0.46 -2.69
CA GLU A 183 3.78 -0.74 -4.09
C GLU A 183 3.39 -2.18 -4.46
N PHE A 184 2.98 -2.40 -5.70
CA PHE A 184 2.77 -3.74 -6.25
C PHE A 184 3.08 -3.77 -7.75
N GLU A 185 3.40 -4.95 -8.29
CA GLU A 185 3.49 -5.17 -9.73
C GLU A 185 2.22 -5.82 -10.25
N LEU A 186 1.75 -5.35 -11.41
CA LEU A 186 0.55 -5.83 -12.10
C LEU A 186 0.92 -6.46 -13.44
N THR A 187 0.50 -7.71 -13.65
CA THR A 187 0.67 -8.40 -14.94
C THR A 187 -0.62 -9.08 -15.37
N TYR A 188 -0.91 -9.05 -16.67
CA TYR A 188 -1.99 -9.83 -17.26
C TYR A 188 -1.64 -11.32 -17.22
N HIS A 189 -2.54 -12.14 -16.69
CA HIS A 189 -2.42 -13.59 -16.73
C HIS A 189 -3.46 -14.12 -17.71
N SER A 190 -3.02 -14.65 -18.85
CA SER A 190 -3.90 -15.14 -19.94
C SER A 190 -4.70 -16.38 -19.51
N ASN A 191 -5.76 -16.12 -18.74
CA ASN A 191 -6.67 -17.10 -18.17
C ASN A 191 -8.07 -16.49 -18.23
N ILE A 192 -8.83 -16.89 -19.24
CA ILE A 192 -10.21 -16.46 -19.46
C ILE A 192 -11.15 -17.62 -19.13
N GLY A 193 -12.13 -17.38 -18.26
CA GLY A 193 -13.16 -18.35 -17.87
C GLY A 193 -14.56 -17.79 -18.04
N PHE A 194 -15.54 -18.64 -18.32
CA PHE A 194 -16.97 -18.27 -18.34
C PHE A 194 -17.68 -18.80 -17.08
N CYS A 195 -17.91 -17.91 -16.11
CA CYS A 195 -18.29 -18.23 -14.75
C CYS A 195 -19.67 -17.67 -14.44
N GLY A 196 -20.69 -18.54 -14.44
CA GLY A 196 -22.03 -18.17 -13.98
C GLY A 196 -22.67 -17.02 -14.77
N GLY A 197 -22.39 -16.92 -16.08
CA GLY A 197 -22.91 -15.86 -16.95
C GLY A 197 -21.94 -14.72 -17.23
N PHE A 198 -20.76 -14.72 -16.60
CA PHE A 198 -19.75 -13.67 -16.78
C PHE A 198 -18.46 -14.25 -17.34
N TYR A 199 -17.80 -13.52 -18.22
CA TYR A 199 -16.42 -13.78 -18.59
C TYR A 199 -15.51 -13.16 -17.52
N VAL A 200 -14.52 -13.92 -17.08
CA VAL A 200 -13.57 -13.54 -16.04
C VAL A 200 -12.17 -13.67 -16.60
N THR A 201 -11.35 -12.64 -16.43
CA THR A 201 -9.94 -12.64 -16.80
C THR A 201 -9.09 -12.35 -15.56
N GLN A 202 -7.91 -12.97 -15.46
CA GLN A 202 -7.06 -12.86 -14.28
C GLN A 202 -5.85 -11.93 -14.46
N TYR A 203 -5.47 -11.31 -13.35
CA TYR A 203 -4.27 -10.49 -13.24
C TYR A 203 -3.47 -10.97 -12.06
N ARG A 204 -2.16 -11.14 -12.27
CA ARG A 204 -1.23 -11.47 -11.19
C ARG A 204 -0.74 -10.18 -10.56
N ILE A 205 -0.89 -10.12 -9.24
CA ILE A 205 -0.40 -9.07 -8.37
C ILE A 205 0.80 -9.63 -7.60
N ASN A 206 1.90 -8.88 -7.59
CA ASN A 206 3.05 -9.16 -6.74
C ASN A 206 3.18 -8.02 -5.72
N ASN A 207 3.04 -8.32 -4.43
CA ASN A 207 3.22 -7.32 -3.38
C ASN A 207 4.71 -7.05 -3.17
N THR A 208 5.23 -6.03 -3.85
CA THR A 208 6.62 -5.58 -3.75
C THR A 208 6.80 -4.51 -2.66
N GLY A 209 5.71 -4.03 -2.08
CA GLY A 209 5.69 -3.08 -0.99
C GLY A 209 5.93 -3.71 0.38
N SER A 210 5.74 -2.88 1.41
CA SER A 210 5.97 -3.23 2.82
C SER A 210 4.67 -3.44 3.62
N PHE A 211 3.51 -3.17 3.02
CA PHE A 211 2.21 -3.32 3.66
C PHE A 211 1.52 -4.62 3.24
N THR A 212 0.68 -5.16 4.12
CA THR A 212 -0.19 -6.29 3.77
C THR A 212 -1.40 -5.77 2.99
N LEU A 213 -1.80 -6.49 1.94
CA LEU A 213 -2.94 -6.13 1.09
C LEU A 213 -4.13 -7.03 1.45
N GLU A 214 -5.30 -6.45 1.62
CA GLU A 214 -6.46 -7.16 2.17
C GLU A 214 -7.67 -7.12 1.22
N SER A 215 -7.88 -6.01 0.50
CA SER A 215 -8.98 -5.91 -0.47
C SER A 215 -8.57 -5.29 -1.79
N TRP A 216 -9.40 -5.51 -2.81
CA TRP A 216 -9.17 -4.98 -4.15
C TRP A 216 -10.46 -4.74 -4.93
N LYS A 217 -10.35 -3.85 -5.91
CA LYS A 217 -11.38 -3.53 -6.90
C LYS A 217 -10.78 -3.52 -8.29
N THR A 218 -11.41 -4.19 -9.23
CA THR A 218 -11.11 -4.03 -10.65
C THR A 218 -12.23 -3.27 -11.36
N THR A 219 -11.87 -2.34 -12.23
CA THR A 219 -12.74 -1.76 -13.24
C THR A 219 -12.08 -1.89 -14.61
N SER A 220 -12.86 -1.83 -15.69
CA SER A 220 -12.29 -1.97 -17.03
C SER A 220 -13.01 -1.09 -18.05
N ILE A 221 -12.29 -0.76 -19.12
CA ILE A 221 -12.79 -0.04 -20.29
C ILE A 221 -12.45 -0.90 -21.51
N ASP A 222 -13.44 -1.15 -22.38
CA ASP A 222 -13.23 -1.73 -23.71
C ASP A 222 -13.16 -0.59 -24.73
N HIS A 223 -12.03 -0.48 -25.44
CA HIS A 223 -11.77 0.55 -26.45
C HIS A 223 -12.25 0.15 -27.84
N THR A 224 -12.52 -1.13 -28.05
CA THR A 224 -13.02 -1.71 -29.30
C THR A 224 -14.53 -1.93 -29.29
N GLY A 225 -15.15 -1.93 -28.10
CA GLY A 225 -16.56 -2.17 -27.87
C GLY A 225 -16.96 -3.63 -28.09
N GLY A 226 -18.09 -4.04 -27.52
CA GLY A 226 -18.61 -5.41 -27.63
C GLY A 226 -18.39 -6.26 -26.39
N SER A 227 -17.37 -5.95 -25.58
CA SER A 227 -17.31 -6.37 -24.19
C SER A 227 -18.06 -5.37 -23.33
N ASP A 228 -18.86 -5.83 -22.36
CA ASP A 228 -19.42 -4.94 -21.35
C ASP A 228 -18.71 -5.19 -20.00
N PRO A 229 -17.73 -4.35 -19.64
CA PRO A 229 -17.02 -4.44 -18.37
C PRO A 229 -17.94 -4.28 -17.16
N LEU A 230 -17.61 -5.00 -16.09
CA LEU A 230 -18.24 -4.87 -14.78
C LEU A 230 -17.21 -4.61 -13.69
N PRO A 231 -17.53 -3.75 -12.71
CA PRO A 231 -16.71 -3.64 -11.52
C PRO A 231 -16.77 -4.94 -10.72
N ASN A 232 -15.63 -5.33 -10.14
CA ASN A 232 -15.54 -6.46 -9.21
C ASN A 232 -14.79 -5.99 -7.97
N ILE A 233 -15.32 -6.31 -6.79
CA ILE A 233 -14.79 -5.90 -5.49
C ILE A 233 -14.69 -7.17 -4.63
N GLN A 234 -13.56 -7.38 -3.97
CA GLN A 234 -13.33 -8.54 -3.12
C GLN A 234 -12.39 -8.20 -1.94
N ASP A 235 -12.62 -8.89 -0.82
CA ASP A 235 -11.73 -8.90 0.36
C ASP A 235 -10.89 -10.19 0.41
N LYS A 236 -10.79 -10.88 -0.73
CA LYS A 236 -10.01 -12.11 -0.90
C LYS A 236 -9.41 -12.15 -2.28
N PHE A 237 -8.25 -12.77 -2.36
CA PHE A 237 -7.54 -13.04 -3.60
C PHE A 237 -7.82 -14.48 -4.02
N TYR A 238 -8.13 -14.70 -5.30
CA TYR A 238 -8.59 -16.01 -5.80
C TYR A 238 -7.79 -16.45 -7.02
N ASP A 239 -7.22 -17.65 -6.94
CA ASP A 239 -6.66 -18.33 -8.09
C ASP A 239 -7.74 -19.21 -8.73
N LYS A 240 -7.93 -19.06 -10.03
CA LYS A 240 -8.97 -19.73 -10.81
C LYS A 240 -8.36 -20.26 -12.08
N THR A 241 -8.69 -21.50 -12.43
CA THR A 241 -8.42 -22.02 -13.77
C THR A 241 -9.74 -22.06 -14.52
N GLY A 242 -9.92 -21.09 -15.41
CA GLY A 242 -11.23 -20.77 -15.96
C GLY A 242 -12.16 -20.31 -14.82
N CYS A 243 -12.99 -21.22 -14.33
CA CYS A 243 -13.95 -20.94 -13.24
C CYS A 243 -13.80 -21.83 -12.01
N ALA A 244 -12.94 -22.84 -12.09
CA ALA A 244 -12.66 -23.68 -10.94
C ALA A 244 -11.75 -22.92 -9.99
N LEU A 245 -12.15 -22.81 -8.71
CA LEU A 245 -11.31 -22.26 -7.67
C LEU A 245 -10.14 -23.24 -7.42
N VAL A 246 -8.92 -22.75 -7.66
CA VAL A 246 -7.68 -23.51 -7.41
C VAL A 246 -7.17 -23.21 -6.01
N GLY A 247 -7.30 -21.95 -5.57
CA GLY A 247 -6.96 -21.55 -4.23
C GLY A 247 -7.49 -20.18 -3.89
N GLU A 248 -7.37 -19.83 -2.60
CA GLU A 248 -7.66 -18.49 -2.11
C GLU A 248 -6.60 -18.03 -1.11
N LYS A 249 -6.50 -16.71 -0.98
CA LYS A 249 -5.80 -16.04 0.11
C LYS A 249 -6.69 -14.93 0.66
N SER A 250 -6.75 -14.82 1.98
CA SER A 250 -7.45 -13.71 2.65
C SER A 250 -6.64 -12.42 2.65
N LYS A 251 -5.34 -12.50 2.45
CA LYS A 251 -4.43 -11.35 2.42
C LYS A 251 -3.19 -11.66 1.62
N LEU A 252 -2.52 -10.63 1.14
CA LEU A 252 -1.26 -10.72 0.41
C LEU A 252 -0.17 -9.98 1.18
N THR A 253 0.68 -10.71 1.90
CA THR A 253 1.75 -10.10 2.69
C THR A 253 2.92 -9.65 1.80
N PRO A 254 3.82 -8.76 2.28
CA PRO A 254 5.01 -8.36 1.54
C PRO A 254 5.78 -9.54 0.95
N GLY A 255 6.17 -9.44 -0.33
CA GLY A 255 6.88 -10.47 -1.09
C GLY A 255 6.01 -11.59 -1.64
N GLU A 256 4.71 -11.61 -1.35
CA GLU A 256 3.80 -12.60 -1.91
C GLU A 256 3.14 -12.14 -3.21
N ALA A 257 2.78 -13.11 -4.05
CA ALA A 257 2.01 -12.86 -5.27
C ALA A 257 0.74 -13.71 -5.32
N TYR A 258 -0.34 -13.16 -5.87
CA TYR A 258 -1.60 -13.85 -6.09
C TYR A 258 -2.42 -13.22 -7.21
N PHE A 259 -3.66 -13.69 -7.40
CA PHE A 259 -4.51 -13.27 -8.50
C PHE A 259 -5.73 -12.47 -8.07
N VAL A 260 -6.05 -11.47 -8.89
CA VAL A 260 -7.31 -10.73 -8.91
C VAL A 260 -7.98 -10.95 -10.26
N SER A 261 -9.22 -10.50 -10.43
CA SER A 261 -9.95 -10.76 -11.68
C SER A 261 -10.89 -9.64 -12.10
N ALA A 262 -10.87 -9.29 -13.39
CA ALA A 262 -11.88 -8.44 -14.01
C ALA A 262 -13.03 -9.28 -14.58
N MET A 263 -14.21 -8.68 -14.64
CA MET A 263 -15.46 -9.34 -15.06
C MET A 263 -16.10 -8.62 -16.24
N PHE A 264 -16.73 -9.39 -17.14
CA PHE A 264 -17.42 -8.90 -18.33
C PHE A 264 -18.69 -9.72 -18.56
N THR A 265 -19.75 -9.11 -19.08
CA THR A 265 -20.98 -9.83 -19.50
C THR A 265 -20.80 -10.54 -20.84
N ASN A 266 -19.99 -9.98 -21.74
CA ASN A 266 -19.66 -10.53 -23.05
C ASN A 266 -18.19 -10.96 -23.11
N ASN A 267 -17.85 -11.75 -24.12
CA ASN A 267 -16.51 -12.32 -24.28
C ASN A 267 -15.46 -11.23 -24.58
N PRO A 268 -14.44 -11.02 -23.72
CA PRO A 268 -13.42 -9.99 -23.94
C PRO A 268 -12.28 -10.41 -24.88
N THR A 269 -12.28 -11.65 -25.37
CA THR A 269 -11.19 -12.18 -26.22
C THR A 269 -11.02 -11.34 -27.49
N GLY A 270 -9.81 -10.85 -27.75
CA GLY A 270 -9.51 -10.04 -28.94
C GLY A 270 -9.92 -8.57 -28.86
N HIS A 271 -10.54 -8.13 -27.75
CA HIS A 271 -10.87 -6.72 -27.52
C HIS A 271 -9.69 -5.98 -26.87
N ASP A 272 -9.47 -4.72 -27.23
CA ASP A 272 -8.46 -3.87 -26.57
C ASP A 272 -9.05 -3.28 -25.29
N ILE A 273 -8.62 -3.82 -24.15
CA ILE A 273 -9.14 -3.45 -22.84
C ILE A 273 -8.09 -2.76 -21.99
N THR A 274 -8.52 -1.78 -21.19
CA THR A 274 -7.74 -1.24 -20.08
C THR A 274 -8.39 -1.64 -18.77
N VAL A 275 -7.66 -2.39 -17.95
CA VAL A 275 -8.10 -2.77 -16.61
C VAL A 275 -7.39 -1.90 -15.59
N THR A 276 -8.15 -1.32 -14.67
CA THR A 276 -7.65 -0.64 -13.48
C THR A 276 -7.82 -1.58 -12.30
N VAL A 277 -6.74 -1.86 -11.59
CA VAL A 277 -6.74 -2.63 -10.34
C VAL A 277 -6.41 -1.67 -9.20
N GLN A 278 -7.37 -1.43 -8.33
CA GLN A 278 -7.17 -0.75 -7.06
C GLN A 278 -6.99 -1.79 -5.97
N ILE A 279 -5.94 -1.66 -5.16
CA ILE A 279 -5.65 -2.55 -4.03
C ILE A 279 -5.55 -1.69 -2.78
N CYS A 280 -6.03 -2.23 -1.66
CA CYS A 280 -6.13 -1.55 -0.39
C CYS A 280 -5.55 -2.41 0.75
N THR A 281 -5.11 -1.73 1.81
CA THR A 281 -4.42 -2.33 2.96
C THR A 281 -5.37 -2.91 4.02
N GLU A 282 -6.66 -2.59 3.95
CA GLU A 282 -7.69 -3.15 4.82
C GLU A 282 -8.87 -3.69 4.00
N ASP A 283 -9.70 -4.54 4.61
CA ASP A 283 -10.96 -5.03 4.04
C ASP A 283 -11.93 -3.90 3.64
N GLY A 284 -12.85 -4.18 2.71
CA GLY A 284 -13.91 -3.26 2.32
C GLY A 284 -13.42 -2.04 1.54
N LEU A 285 -12.27 -2.15 0.87
CA LEU A 285 -11.55 -1.04 0.25
C LEU A 285 -11.13 0.05 1.27
N GLY A 286 -10.81 -0.37 2.50
CA GLY A 286 -10.36 0.49 3.60
C GLY A 286 -8.84 0.74 3.64
N GLY A 287 -8.41 1.53 4.62
CA GLY A 287 -7.00 1.89 4.77
C GLY A 287 -6.44 2.74 3.62
N GLU A 288 -5.14 2.58 3.36
CA GLU A 288 -4.49 3.17 2.19
C GLU A 288 -4.80 2.33 0.94
N CYS A 289 -5.07 2.99 -0.19
CA CYS A 289 -5.33 2.34 -1.48
C CYS A 289 -4.47 2.93 -2.61
N ILE A 290 -3.95 2.08 -3.48
CA ILE A 290 -3.30 2.49 -4.74
C ILE A 290 -3.91 1.77 -5.93
N ALA A 291 -3.92 2.43 -7.09
CA ALA A 291 -4.48 1.89 -8.33
C ALA A 291 -3.47 1.90 -9.46
N GLN A 292 -3.33 0.75 -10.13
CA GLN A 292 -2.53 0.61 -11.35
C GLN A 292 -3.42 0.23 -12.53
N LYS A 293 -2.96 0.56 -13.74
CA LYS A 293 -3.67 0.27 -14.99
C LYS A 293 -2.82 -0.59 -15.90
N ILE A 294 -3.45 -1.51 -16.61
CA ILE A 294 -2.84 -2.31 -17.66
C ILE A 294 -3.74 -2.34 -18.90
N ARG A 295 -3.19 -1.97 -20.06
CA ARG A 295 -3.86 -2.07 -21.36
C ARG A 295 -3.31 -3.26 -22.13
N HIS A 296 -4.18 -4.11 -22.64
CA HIS A 296 -3.83 -5.36 -23.33
C HIS A 296 -5.03 -5.89 -24.11
N THR A 297 -4.77 -6.88 -24.95
CA THR A 297 -5.79 -7.64 -25.68
C THR A 297 -5.83 -9.07 -25.13
N PRO A 298 -6.92 -9.49 -24.47
CA PRO A 298 -7.04 -10.80 -23.85
C PRO A 298 -6.99 -11.98 -24.81
#